data_AF-A0A7T8HIR2-F1
#
_entry.id   AF-A0A7T8HIR2-F1
#
_cell.length_a   1.000
_cell.length_b   1.000
_cell.length_c   1.000
_cell.angle_alpha   90.00
_cell.angle_beta   90.00
_cell.angle_gamma   90.00
#
_symmetry.space_group_name_H-M   'P 1'
#
loop_
_entity.id
_entity.type
_entity.pdbx_description
1 polymer ?
#
loop_
_entity_poly.entity_id
_entity_poly.type
_entity_poly.pdbx_seq_one_letter_code
_entity_poly.pdbx_strand_id
1 'polypeptide(L)'
;QSYVLKVRQTSSDTKLAMVWSKEMWPPSSPDCNPLDYYVWGVLERESNKRAHNSVVANMNREHLVNACRRFRSRLEVVIEADGERLE
;
A
#
# COMPACT_ATOMS: atom_id res chain seq x y z
N GLN A 1 4.53 -5.60 23.03
CA GLN A 1 3.15 -5.63 22.51
C GLN A 1 3.17 -4.99 21.14
N SER A 2 2.87 -5.74 20.08
CA SER A 2 2.85 -5.21 18.70
C SER A 2 1.41 -4.85 18.35
N TYR A 3 1.15 -3.57 18.07
CA TYR A 3 -0.18 -3.09 17.70
C TYR A 3 -0.39 -3.30 16.20
N VAL A 4 -1.09 -4.37 15.83
CA VAL A 4 -1.48 -4.61 14.43
C VAL A 4 -2.71 -3.75 14.12
N LEU A 5 -2.50 -2.61 13.46
CA LEU A 5 -3.59 -1.79 12.94
C LEU A 5 -4.18 -2.47 11.70
N LYS A 6 -5.29 -3.20 11.87
CA LYS A 6 -6.10 -3.72 10.75
C LYS A 6 -7.03 -2.61 10.25
N VAL A 7 -6.54 -1.79 9.32
CA VAL A 7 -7.41 -0.90 8.54
C VAL A 7 -8.05 -1.72 7.42
N ARG A 8 -9.38 -1.84 7.44
CA ARG A 8 -10.14 -2.45 6.33
C ARG A 8 -10.01 -1.54 5.11
N GLN A 9 -9.43 -2.04 4.03
CA GLN A 9 -9.47 -1.38 2.73
C GLN A 9 -10.90 -1.51 2.18
N THR A 10 -11.70 -0.45 2.30
CA THR A 10 -13.01 -0.38 1.65
C THR A 10 -12.82 0.20 0.26
N SER A 11 -13.32 -0.49 -0.76
CA SER A 11 -13.44 0.02 -2.13
C SER A 11 -14.49 1.14 -2.15
N SER A 12 -14.11 2.35 -1.80
CA SER A 12 -15.03 3.51 -1.81
C SER A 12 -14.92 4.23 -3.15
N ASP A 13 -16.07 4.50 -3.78
CA ASP A 13 -16.38 5.10 -5.09
C ASP A 13 -15.72 6.44 -5.46
N THR A 14 -14.44 6.63 -5.16
CA THR A 14 -13.69 7.85 -5.48
C THR A 14 -12.63 7.58 -6.53
N LYS A 15 -12.73 8.33 -7.64
CA LYS A 15 -11.91 8.40 -8.86
C LYS A 15 -10.39 8.37 -8.62
N LEU A 16 -9.87 7.25 -8.14
CA LEU A 16 -8.48 6.84 -8.31
C LEU A 16 -8.51 5.84 -9.47
N ALA A 17 -7.69 6.06 -10.50
CA ALA A 17 -7.59 5.19 -11.68
C ALA A 17 -7.05 3.76 -11.37
N MET A 18 -7.10 3.34 -10.11
CA MET A 18 -6.53 2.12 -9.53
C MET A 18 -7.59 1.18 -8.94
N VAL A 19 -8.88 1.47 -9.10
CA VAL A 19 -9.93 0.61 -8.55
C VAL A 19 -10.22 -0.49 -9.56
N TRP A 20 -9.43 -1.57 -9.51
CA TRP A 20 -9.91 -2.85 -10.01
C TRP A 20 -11.19 -3.21 -9.24
N SER A 21 -12.17 -3.79 -9.93
CA SER A 21 -13.33 -4.34 -9.24
C SER A 21 -12.85 -5.44 -8.28
N LYS A 22 -13.64 -5.73 -7.24
CA LYS A 22 -13.29 -6.77 -6.26
C LYS A 22 -13.02 -8.11 -6.95
N GLU A 23 -13.70 -8.37 -8.05
CA GLU A 23 -13.61 -9.58 -8.86
C GLU A 23 -12.35 -9.61 -9.73
N MET A 24 -11.77 -8.45 -10.04
CA MET A 24 -10.54 -8.32 -10.82
C MET A 24 -9.28 -8.34 -9.94
N TRP A 25 -9.38 -7.98 -8.66
CA TRP A 25 -8.23 -7.99 -7.77
C TRP A 25 -7.80 -9.42 -7.41
N PRO A 26 -6.56 -9.83 -7.71
CA PRO A 26 -6.09 -11.16 -7.37
C PRO A 26 -6.03 -11.36 -5.85
N PRO A 27 -6.52 -12.49 -5.32
CA PRO A 27 -6.48 -12.75 -3.88
C PRO A 27 -5.02 -12.75 -3.38
N SER A 28 -4.83 -12.35 -2.11
CA SER A 28 -3.52 -12.40 -1.43
C SER A 28 -2.37 -11.69 -2.18
N SER A 29 -2.66 -10.60 -2.89
CA SER A 29 -1.68 -9.88 -3.71
C SER A 29 -1.28 -8.51 -3.13
N PRO A 30 -0.53 -8.47 -2.00
CA PRO A 30 -0.05 -7.20 -1.44
C PRO A 30 0.92 -6.48 -2.38
N ASP A 31 1.60 -7.22 -3.26
CA ASP A 31 2.55 -6.67 -4.23
C ASP A 31 1.92 -5.74 -5.26
N CYS A 32 0.61 -5.90 -5.48
CA CYS A 32 -0.17 -5.07 -6.38
C CYS A 32 -0.75 -3.85 -5.66
N ASN A 33 -0.76 -3.79 -4.32
CA ASN A 33 -1.43 -2.72 -3.57
C ASN A 33 -0.45 -1.64 -3.08
N PRO A 34 -0.54 -0.38 -3.56
CA PRO A 34 0.32 0.70 -3.09
C PRO A 34 0.26 0.95 -1.58
N LEU A 35 -0.85 0.59 -0.94
CA LEU A 35 -0.94 0.67 0.52
C LEU A 35 0.01 -0.33 1.19
N ASP A 36 0.00 -1.57 0.71
CA ASP A 36 0.73 -2.69 1.31
C ASP A 36 2.23 -2.61 1.03
N TYR A 37 2.65 -2.40 -0.23
CA TYR A 37 4.08 -2.40 -0.56
C TYR A 37 4.81 -1.08 -0.25
N TYR A 38 4.10 0.00 0.11
CA TYR A 38 4.74 1.31 0.30
C TYR A 38 4.19 2.11 1.49
N VAL A 39 2.90 2.44 1.50
CA VAL A 39 2.33 3.42 2.45
C VAL A 39 2.51 2.95 3.89
N TRP A 40 2.26 1.68 4.19
CA TRP A 40 2.46 1.16 5.55
C TRP A 40 3.90 1.27 6.02
N GLY A 41 4.88 0.95 5.17
CA GLY A 41 6.29 1.09 5.53
C GLY A 41 6.71 2.54 5.77
N VAL A 42 6.13 3.50 5.02
CA VAL A 42 6.36 4.92 5.31
C VAL A 42 5.69 5.33 6.62
N LEU A 43 4.42 4.99 6.82
CA LEU A 43 3.69 5.33 8.05
C LEU A 43 4.38 4.77 9.29
N GLU A 44 4.78 3.51 9.25
CA GLU A 44 5.51 2.86 10.34
C GLU A 44 6.82 3.59 10.64
N ARG A 45 7.62 3.90 9.62
CA ARG A 45 8.86 4.66 9.81
C ARG A 45 8.59 6.02 10.41
N GLU A 46 7.65 6.79 9.85
CA GLU A 46 7.36 8.15 10.29
C GLU A 46 6.76 8.18 11.70
N SER A 47 5.88 7.23 12.04
CA SER A 47 5.27 7.13 13.37
C SER A 47 6.24 6.63 14.42
N ASN A 48 7.24 5.83 14.05
CA ASN A 48 8.20 5.25 15.01
C ASN A 48 9.49 6.09 15.13
N LYS A 49 9.61 7.22 14.42
CA LYS A 49 10.78 8.12 14.51
C LYS A 49 11.01 8.64 15.92
N ARG A 50 9.96 8.85 16.71
CA ARG A 50 10.03 9.31 18.10
C ARG A 50 8.95 8.61 18.92
N ALA A 51 9.06 8.63 20.24
CA ALA A 51 7.95 8.22 21.09
C ALA A 51 6.84 9.28 20.99
N HIS A 52 5.63 8.85 20.68
CA HIS A 52 4.48 9.73 20.55
C HIS A 52 3.37 9.32 21.52
N ASN A 53 2.70 10.32 22.10
CA ASN A 53 1.49 10.21 22.90
C ASN A 53 0.20 10.27 22.04
N SER A 54 0.34 10.36 20.72
CA SER A 54 -0.76 10.34 19.75
C SER A 54 -0.26 9.82 18.39
N VAL A 55 -1.15 9.18 17.63
CA VAL A 55 -0.84 8.63 16.30
C VAL A 55 -1.10 9.71 15.25
N VAL A 56 -0.17 10.66 15.11
CA VAL A 56 -0.18 11.61 14.00
C VAL A 56 1.05 11.35 13.15
N ALA A 57 0.88 10.57 12.08
CA ALA A 57 1.93 10.33 11.10
C ALA A 57 1.97 11.47 10.07
N ASN A 58 3.16 12.03 9.82
CA ASN A 58 3.34 13.07 8.82
C ASN A 58 3.60 12.45 7.44
N MET A 59 2.53 12.09 6.74
CA MET A 59 2.60 11.63 5.35
C MET A 59 2.26 12.77 4.39
N ASN A 60 3.25 13.23 3.63
CA ASN A 60 3.05 14.23 2.61
C ASN A 60 2.55 13.62 1.28
N ARG A 61 2.11 14.48 0.36
CA ARG A 61 1.63 14.09 -0.97
C ARG A 61 2.68 13.34 -1.80
N GLU A 62 3.96 13.62 -1.59
CA GLU A 62 5.06 13.01 -2.33
C GLU A 62 5.14 11.51 -2.10
N HIS A 63 4.92 11.05 -0.87
CA HIS A 63 4.86 9.62 -0.56
C HIS A 63 3.76 8.89 -1.35
N LEU A 64 2.58 9.50 -1.49
CA LEU A 64 1.49 8.92 -2.27
C LEU A 64 1.83 8.86 -3.76
N VAL A 65 2.42 9.92 -4.31
CA VAL A 65 2.87 9.95 -5.71
C VAL A 65 3.93 8.86 -5.96
N ASN A 66 4.88 8.72 -5.03
CA ASN A 66 5.94 7.72 -5.11
C ASN A 66 5.42 6.28 -4.98
N ALA A 67 4.39 6.05 -4.18
CA ALA A 67 3.68 4.77 -4.14
C ALA A 67 3.06 4.47 -5.51
N CYS A 68 2.21 5.38 -6.02
CA CYS A 68 1.50 5.17 -7.29
C CYS A 68 2.44 5.01 -8.49
N ARG A 69 3.58 5.71 -8.52
CA ARG A 69 4.59 5.58 -9.60
C ARG A 69 5.16 4.17 -9.73
N ARG A 70 5.23 3.41 -8.63
CA ARG A 70 5.77 2.04 -8.60
C ARG A 70 4.76 0.98 -9.00
N PHE A 71 3.48 1.33 -9.09
CA PHE A 71 2.41 0.38 -9.36
C PHE A 71 2.64 -0.35 -10.68
N ARG A 72 2.92 0.39 -11.76
CA ARG A 72 3.12 -0.20 -13.08
C ARG A 72 4.30 -1.17 -13.11
N SER A 73 5.47 -0.75 -12.64
CA SER A 73 6.66 -1.61 -12.65
C SER A 73 6.46 -2.86 -11.79
N ARG A 74 5.75 -2.75 -10.66
CA ARG A 74 5.43 -3.93 -9.84
C ARG A 74 4.50 -4.90 -10.55
N LEU A 75 3.49 -4.41 -11.27
CA LEU A 75 2.65 -5.28 -12.10
C LEU A 75 3.46 -5.98 -13.18
N GLU A 76 4.38 -5.28 -13.83
CA GLU A 76 5.25 -5.87 -14.86
C GLU A 76 6.10 -7.01 -14.27
N VAL A 77 6.66 -6.84 -13.07
CA VAL A 77 7.40 -7.92 -12.38
C VAL A 77 6.48 -9.08 -11.97
N VAL A 78 5.28 -8.81 -11.45
CA VAL A 78 4.31 -9.87 -11.12
C VAL A 78 3.93 -10.67 -12.38
N ILE A 79 3.76 -10.01 -13.53
CA ILE A 79 3.47 -10.68 -14.80
C ILE A 79 4.66 -11.54 -15.25
N GLU A 80 5.88 -11.01 -15.16
CA GLU A 80 7.11 -11.76 -15.49
C GLU A 80 7.30 -12.98 -14.59
N ALA A 81 6.88 -12.87 -13.33
CA ALA A 81 6.91 -13.95 -12.34
C ALA A 81 5.68 -14.87 -12.41
N ASP A 82 4.84 -14.79 -13.47
CA ASP A 82 3.61 -15.59 -13.63
C ASP A 82 2.66 -15.55 -12.41
N GLY A 83 2.57 -14.37 -11.76
CA GLY A 83 1.75 -14.17 -10.58
C GLY A 83 2.40 -14.62 -9.26
N GLU A 84 3.66 -15.06 -9.26
CA GLU A 84 4.39 -15.38 -8.03
C GLU A 84 4.61 -14.14 -7.16
N ARG A 85 4.76 -14.39 -5.85
CA ARG A 85 4.98 -13.34 -4.86
C ARG A 85 6.36 -12.70 -5.06
N LEU A 86 6.42 -11.38 -4.97
CA LEU A 86 7.69 -10.66 -5.03
C LEU A 86 8.36 -10.66 -3.64
N GLU A 87 9.66 -10.97 -3.59
CA GLU A 87 10.50 -10.82 -2.38
C GLU A 87 11.09 -9.40 -2.26
#